data_AF-A0AAT9TPT6-F1
#
_entry.id   AF-A0AAT9TPT6-F1
#
_cell.length_a   1.000
_cell.length_b   1.000
_cell.length_c   1.000
_cell.angle_alpha   90.00
_cell.angle_beta   90.00
_cell.angle_gamma   90.00
#
_symmetry.space_group_name_H-M   'P 1'
#
loop_
_entity.id
_entity.type
_entity.pdbx_description
1 polymer ?
#
loop_
_entity_poly.entity_id
_entity_poly.type
_entity_poly.pdbx_seq_one_letter_code
_entity_poly.pdbx_strand_id
1 'polypeptide(L)'
;MSGCGGWTCAVGRSTDGAGATASATAAFVDGLYGTGLRLSEWASVLRLELPADDEDRTYYTCRLAAACAKGGRGRRFWMPRRVLADVLAYEEGERAAAVRRAQRAGRYERLPRLLLVERMSRHRRLEMRDANGNQLVASLDSLDPSGRKRLFRRTAAGLEPLAVWLNEDGLPREAHGWQHTFDTANERVARAGLTSFEANAHMMRHSFALRWYSVGRLLYERQVAHLNAEEVRDFRAQFGDTWYLVKTLLGHANVTTRMDIYLEPFRDLDVSLLIEHAHGVALSALMASMFAAHPQVLSDPLAGHPS
;
A
#
# COMPACT_ATOMS: atom_id res chain seq x y z
N MET A 1 -18.84 28.97 -10.61
CA MET A 1 -17.39 28.80 -10.41
C MET A 1 -17.13 28.67 -8.93
N SER A 2 -16.77 27.45 -8.50
CA SER A 2 -16.11 27.07 -7.23
C SER A 2 -16.20 25.54 -7.20
N GLY A 3 -15.10 24.87 -7.51
CA GLY A 3 -15.00 23.42 -7.63
C GLY A 3 -14.78 22.75 -6.28
N CYS A 4 -15.55 21.69 -6.01
CA CYS A 4 -15.38 20.84 -4.84
C CYS A 4 -14.60 19.56 -5.24
N GLY A 5 -13.34 19.46 -4.81
CA GLY A 5 -12.59 18.20 -4.74
C GLY A 5 -13.25 17.25 -3.74
N GLY A 6 -13.19 15.93 -3.86
CA GLY A 6 -11.95 15.14 -3.90
C GLY A 6 -11.65 14.56 -2.53
N TRP A 7 -12.56 13.73 -2.01
CA TRP A 7 -12.43 13.04 -0.73
C TRP A 7 -11.38 11.93 -0.81
N THR A 8 -10.12 12.30 -0.55
CA THR A 8 -9.16 11.40 0.11
C THR A 8 -9.48 11.37 1.60
N CYS A 9 -9.21 10.25 2.28
CA CYS A 9 -9.30 10.11 3.73
C CYS A 9 -8.66 11.32 4.43
N ALA A 10 -9.48 12.30 4.80
CA ALA A 10 -9.11 13.51 5.50
C ALA A 10 -9.53 13.37 6.96
N VAL A 11 -9.16 12.25 7.59
CA VAL A 11 -9.20 12.16 9.04
C VAL A 11 -7.99 12.95 9.54
N GLY A 12 -8.18 14.26 9.69
CA GLY A 12 -7.23 15.20 10.32
C GLY A 12 -6.30 15.94 9.36
N ARG A 13 -6.84 16.80 8.48
CA ARG A 13 -6.08 17.94 7.94
C ARG A 13 -6.58 19.20 8.64
N SER A 14 -5.85 19.71 9.64
CA SER A 14 -6.11 21.05 10.18
C SER A 14 -5.83 22.08 9.09
N THR A 15 -6.79 22.96 8.84
CA THR A 15 -6.71 24.04 7.84
C THR A 15 -5.88 25.24 8.28
N ASP A 16 -5.14 25.13 9.38
CA ASP A 16 -4.32 26.22 9.91
C ASP A 16 -2.87 26.08 9.42
N GLY A 17 -2.53 26.79 8.34
CA GLY A 17 -1.24 27.46 8.07
C GLY A 17 0.12 26.77 8.29
N ALA A 18 0.18 25.50 8.68
CA ALA A 18 1.38 24.70 8.86
C ALA A 18 1.22 23.45 7.99
N GLY A 19 2.11 23.27 7.01
CA GLY A 19 2.04 22.15 6.06
C GLY A 19 1.81 20.82 6.79
N ALA A 20 0.71 20.15 6.48
CA ALA A 20 0.35 18.87 7.06
C ALA A 20 1.41 17.83 6.65
N THR A 21 2.39 17.58 7.52
CA THR A 21 3.33 16.48 7.37
C THR A 21 2.54 15.17 7.35
N ALA A 22 2.67 14.38 6.28
CA ALA A 22 2.08 13.05 6.23
C ALA A 22 2.64 12.22 7.39
N SER A 23 1.76 11.82 8.32
CA SER A 23 2.18 11.01 9.46
C SER A 23 2.59 9.61 9.01
N ALA A 24 3.49 8.96 9.75
CA ALA A 24 3.87 7.56 9.48
C ALA A 24 2.65 6.65 9.31
N THR A 25 1.60 6.90 10.09
CA THR A 25 0.31 6.20 10.02
C THR A 25 -0.40 6.41 8.69
N ALA A 26 -0.57 7.65 8.25
CA ALA A 26 -1.25 7.95 6.99
C ALA A 26 -0.50 7.31 5.80
N ALA A 27 0.80 7.57 5.70
CA ALA A 27 1.64 7.01 4.63
C ALA A 27 1.62 5.47 4.61
N PHE A 28 1.59 4.82 5.79
CA PHE A 28 1.51 3.36 5.87
C PHE A 28 0.16 2.83 5.38
N VAL A 29 -0.95 3.38 5.87
CA VAL A 29 -2.31 2.93 5.54
C VAL A 29 -2.64 3.21 4.07
N ASP A 30 -2.32 4.41 3.57
CA ASP A 30 -2.49 4.77 2.16
C ASP A 30 -1.62 3.88 1.25
N GLY A 31 -0.45 3.47 1.73
CA GLY A 31 0.40 2.48 1.06
C GLY A 31 -0.27 1.10 0.94
N LEU A 32 -0.92 0.61 2.00
CA LEU A 32 -1.67 -0.66 1.95
C LEU A 32 -2.82 -0.57 0.94
N TYR A 33 -3.62 0.49 1.01
CA TYR A 33 -4.74 0.72 0.10
C TYR A 33 -4.29 0.99 -1.34
N GLY A 34 -3.14 1.65 -1.53
CA GLY A 34 -2.64 2.04 -2.84
C GLY A 34 -1.97 0.91 -3.60
N THR A 35 -1.26 0.02 -2.90
CA THR A 35 -0.46 -1.07 -3.49
C THR A 35 -1.14 -2.43 -3.43
N GLY A 36 -2.12 -2.60 -2.56
CA GLY A 36 -2.77 -3.88 -2.31
C GLY A 36 -1.87 -4.89 -1.59
N LEU A 37 -0.69 -4.51 -1.10
CA LEU A 37 0.19 -5.40 -0.34
C LEU A 37 -0.43 -5.78 1.00
N ARG A 38 -0.04 -6.94 1.53
CA ARG A 38 -0.40 -7.33 2.90
C ARG A 38 0.38 -6.47 3.90
N LEU A 39 -0.15 -6.34 5.11
CA LEU A 39 0.48 -5.60 6.20
C LEU A 39 1.96 -5.99 6.41
N SER A 40 2.27 -7.28 6.48
CA SER A 40 3.65 -7.75 6.67
C SER A 40 4.53 -7.52 5.44
N GLU A 41 3.97 -7.58 4.23
CA GLU A 41 4.68 -7.33 2.99
C GLU A 41 5.07 -5.84 2.92
N TRP A 42 4.12 -4.93 3.15
CA TRP A 42 4.37 -3.49 3.16
C TRP A 42 5.33 -3.06 4.28
N ALA A 43 5.17 -3.61 5.48
CA ALA A 43 6.06 -3.35 6.61
C ALA A 43 7.52 -3.79 6.37
N SER A 44 7.75 -4.69 5.40
CA SER A 44 9.09 -5.22 5.08
C SER A 44 9.84 -4.45 4.00
N VAL A 45 9.22 -3.44 3.38
CA VAL A 45 9.86 -2.67 2.30
C VAL A 45 11.09 -1.91 2.82
N LEU A 46 12.18 -2.01 2.07
CA LEU A 46 13.41 -1.26 2.33
C LEU A 46 13.47 -0.01 1.47
N ARG A 47 14.21 1.00 1.95
CA ARG A 47 14.42 2.27 1.24
C ARG A 47 15.05 2.10 -0.13
N LEU A 48 16.04 1.22 -0.22
CA LEU A 48 16.73 0.89 -1.48
C LEU A 48 15.80 0.23 -2.52
N GLU A 49 14.59 -0.18 -2.12
CA GLU A 49 13.57 -0.72 -3.02
C GLU A 49 12.54 0.32 -3.46
N LEU A 50 12.57 1.52 -2.86
CA LEU A 50 11.77 2.65 -3.31
C LEU A 50 12.37 3.21 -4.60
N PRO A 51 11.55 3.43 -5.65
CA PRO A 51 12.01 4.09 -6.86
C PRO A 51 12.32 5.57 -6.57
N ALA A 52 13.12 6.19 -7.45
CA ALA A 52 13.23 7.64 -7.48
C ALA A 52 11.90 8.27 -7.92
N ASP A 53 11.52 9.38 -7.30
CA ASP A 53 10.35 10.14 -7.75
C ASP A 53 10.58 10.73 -9.15
N ASP A 54 9.51 10.76 -9.92
CA ASP A 54 9.44 11.14 -11.33
C ASP A 54 8.03 11.68 -11.54
N GLU A 55 7.91 12.99 -11.69
CA GLU A 55 6.62 13.68 -11.66
C GLU A 55 5.68 13.28 -12.80
N ASP A 56 6.26 12.83 -13.91
CA ASP A 56 5.54 12.39 -15.11
C ASP A 56 4.95 10.98 -14.97
N ARG A 57 5.28 10.26 -13.90
CA ARG A 57 4.76 8.91 -13.65
C ARG A 57 3.50 8.91 -12.80
N THR A 58 2.49 8.19 -13.27
CA THR A 58 1.31 7.88 -12.44
C THR A 58 1.54 6.68 -11.53
N TYR A 59 2.33 5.70 -11.98
CA TYR A 59 2.60 4.45 -11.28
C TYR A 59 4.04 3.97 -11.46
N TYR A 60 4.55 3.29 -10.44
CA TYR A 60 5.81 2.56 -10.45
C TYR A 60 5.56 1.06 -10.42
N THR A 61 6.37 0.32 -11.17
CA THR A 61 6.44 -1.14 -11.05
C THR A 61 7.55 -1.51 -10.08
N CYS A 62 7.16 -2.04 -8.93
CA CYS A 62 8.06 -2.44 -7.85
C CYS A 62 8.14 -3.97 -7.76
N ARG A 63 9.09 -4.48 -6.97
CA ARG A 63 9.27 -5.92 -6.74
C ARG A 63 9.25 -6.23 -5.24
N LEU A 64 8.35 -7.11 -4.84
CA LEU A 64 8.30 -7.68 -3.49
C LEU A 64 9.25 -8.88 -3.40
N ALA A 65 10.12 -8.87 -2.38
CA ALA A 65 11.03 -9.96 -2.09
C ALA A 65 10.29 -11.28 -1.79
N ALA A 66 10.84 -12.39 -2.29
CA ALA A 66 10.22 -13.69 -2.17
C ALA A 66 10.05 -14.14 -0.72
N ALA A 67 11.08 -13.98 0.11
CA ALA A 67 11.04 -14.31 1.53
C ALA A 67 10.06 -13.45 2.36
N CYS A 68 9.60 -12.31 1.82
CA CYS A 68 8.60 -11.45 2.46
C CYS A 68 7.17 -11.72 1.99
N ALA A 69 7.00 -12.38 0.84
CA ALA A 69 5.71 -12.69 0.26
C ALA A 69 5.09 -13.93 0.91
N LYS A 70 3.74 -13.95 1.01
CA LYS A 70 3.06 -15.16 1.52
C LYS A 70 3.39 -16.36 0.63
N GLY A 71 3.91 -17.42 1.24
CA GLY A 71 4.26 -18.66 0.54
C GLY A 71 5.53 -18.56 -0.30
N GLY A 72 6.41 -17.58 -0.01
CA GLY A 72 7.77 -17.56 -0.54
C GLY A 72 7.89 -17.18 -2.03
N ARG A 73 6.86 -16.59 -2.63
CA ARG A 73 6.83 -16.25 -4.07
C ARG A 73 6.87 -14.74 -4.27
N GLY A 74 8.04 -14.24 -4.63
CA GLY A 74 8.24 -12.83 -4.96
C GLY A 74 7.42 -12.45 -6.18
N ARG A 75 7.01 -11.18 -6.27
CA ARG A 75 6.15 -10.70 -7.35
C ARG A 75 6.38 -9.23 -7.64
N ARG A 76 5.97 -8.80 -8.83
CA ARG A 76 5.80 -7.38 -9.10
C ARG A 76 4.55 -6.87 -8.40
N PHE A 77 4.57 -5.61 -8.01
CA PHE A 77 3.39 -4.87 -7.57
C PHE A 77 3.48 -3.45 -8.10
N TRP A 78 2.35 -2.74 -8.09
CA TRP A 78 2.26 -1.39 -8.62
C TRP A 78 2.02 -0.40 -7.50
N MET A 79 2.83 0.65 -7.47
CA MET A 79 2.73 1.71 -6.49
C MET A 79 2.29 2.99 -7.18
N PRO A 80 1.13 3.58 -6.81
CA PRO A 80 0.77 4.91 -7.28
C PRO A 80 1.84 5.93 -6.88
N ARG A 81 2.15 6.91 -7.73
CA ARG A 81 3.12 7.97 -7.39
C ARG A 81 2.77 8.70 -6.10
N ARG A 82 1.49 8.99 -5.85
CA ARG A 82 1.05 9.60 -4.58
C ARG A 82 1.51 8.83 -3.34
N VAL A 83 1.47 7.49 -3.40
CA VAL A 83 1.93 6.63 -2.28
C VAL A 83 3.43 6.77 -2.09
N LEU A 84 4.20 6.82 -3.17
CA LEU A 84 5.63 7.08 -3.09
C LEU A 84 5.90 8.45 -2.47
N ALA A 85 5.21 9.50 -2.94
CA ALA A 85 5.35 10.85 -2.40
C ALA A 85 5.04 10.91 -0.89
N ASP A 86 3.98 10.26 -0.43
CA ASP A 86 3.64 10.17 1.00
C ASP A 86 4.72 9.46 1.81
N VAL A 87 5.29 8.37 1.26
CA VAL A 87 6.40 7.65 1.89
C VAL A 87 7.67 8.51 1.95
N LEU A 88 7.99 9.24 0.88
CA LEU A 88 9.16 10.13 0.82
C LEU A 88 9.01 11.32 1.79
N ALA A 89 7.82 11.90 1.89
CA ALA A 89 7.53 12.94 2.87
C ALA A 89 7.73 12.44 4.31
N TYR A 90 7.27 11.22 4.62
CA TYR A 90 7.56 10.56 5.90
C TYR A 90 9.06 10.28 6.09
N GLU A 91 9.79 9.85 5.03
CA GLU A 91 11.23 9.59 5.07
C GLU A 91 12.03 10.84 5.47
N GLU A 92 11.68 11.99 4.89
CA GLU A 92 12.33 13.28 5.13
C GLU A 92 11.94 13.92 6.47
N GLY A 93 10.70 13.68 6.93
CA GLY A 93 10.14 14.22 8.16
C GLY A 93 10.37 13.33 9.39
N GLU A 94 9.32 12.61 9.79
CA GLU A 94 9.26 11.86 11.05
C GLU A 94 10.35 10.79 11.14
N ARG A 95 10.60 10.07 10.05
CA ARG A 95 11.61 9.02 10.00
C ARG A 95 13.00 9.59 10.24
N ALA A 96 13.37 10.65 9.51
CA ALA A 96 14.67 11.29 9.68
C ALA A 96 14.85 11.84 11.11
N ALA A 97 13.79 12.37 11.71
CA ALA A 97 13.82 12.81 13.11
C ALA A 97 14.04 11.64 14.08
N ALA A 98 13.38 10.49 13.88
CA ALA A 98 13.57 9.29 14.69
C ALA A 98 15.00 8.74 14.57
N VAL A 99 15.54 8.67 13.34
CA VAL A 99 16.93 8.27 13.08
C VAL A 99 17.92 9.18 13.82
N ARG A 100 17.77 10.50 13.70
CA ARG A 100 18.65 11.46 14.40
C ARG A 100 18.60 11.30 15.92
N ARG A 101 17.42 11.03 16.50
CA ARG A 101 17.29 10.76 17.95
C ARG A 101 18.02 9.47 18.34
N ALA A 102 17.89 8.41 17.54
CA ALA A 102 18.54 7.13 17.80
C ALA A 102 20.07 7.20 17.67
N GLN A 103 20.57 7.92 16.67
CA GLN A 103 22.00 8.19 16.46
C GLN A 103 22.58 8.96 17.65
N ARG A 104 21.94 10.06 18.08
CA ARG A 104 22.40 10.82 19.27
C ARG A 104 22.42 9.99 20.54
N ALA A 105 21.50 9.03 20.67
CA ALA A 105 21.44 8.10 21.80
C ALA A 105 22.37 6.87 21.64
N GLY A 106 23.19 6.81 20.58
CA GLY A 106 24.11 5.70 20.30
C GLY A 106 23.40 4.35 20.24
N ARG A 107 22.14 4.30 19.80
CA ARG A 107 21.32 3.08 19.86
C ARG A 107 21.79 2.04 18.84
N TYR A 108 22.19 2.48 17.66
CA TYR A 108 22.48 1.59 16.54
C TYR A 108 23.83 0.87 16.69
N GLU A 109 24.81 1.55 17.28
CA GLU A 109 26.15 1.01 17.55
C GLU A 109 26.11 -0.15 18.55
N ARG A 110 25.06 -0.23 19.37
CA ARG A 110 24.86 -1.27 20.38
C ARG A 110 24.06 -2.47 19.89
N LEU A 111 23.66 -2.51 18.62
CA LEU A 111 22.84 -3.61 18.07
C LEU A 111 23.71 -4.81 17.69
N PRO A 112 23.63 -5.95 18.40
CA PRO A 112 24.58 -7.06 18.26
C PRO A 112 24.45 -7.83 16.94
N ARG A 113 23.34 -7.65 16.21
CA ARG A 113 23.03 -8.40 14.98
C ARG A 113 22.92 -7.49 13.75
N LEU A 114 23.41 -6.27 13.83
CA LEU A 114 23.41 -5.34 12.69
C LEU A 114 24.21 -5.91 11.51
N LEU A 115 23.70 -5.67 10.30
CA LEU A 115 24.35 -5.96 9.03
C LEU A 115 24.55 -4.65 8.28
N LEU A 116 25.80 -4.23 8.12
CA LEU A 116 26.16 -3.03 7.38
C LEU A 116 26.18 -3.36 5.88
N VAL A 117 25.29 -2.76 5.11
CA VAL A 117 25.26 -2.88 3.65
C VAL A 117 26.34 -1.97 3.08
N GLU A 118 27.31 -2.57 2.39
CA GLU A 118 28.43 -1.87 1.76
C GLU A 118 28.14 -1.59 0.28
N ARG A 119 27.47 -2.53 -0.40
CA ARG A 119 27.14 -2.39 -1.83
C ARG A 119 25.87 -3.17 -2.19
N MET A 120 25.16 -2.67 -3.20
CA MET A 120 24.11 -3.41 -3.89
C MET A 120 24.50 -3.61 -5.37
N SER A 121 24.45 -4.84 -5.85
CA SER A 121 24.68 -5.15 -7.26
C SER A 121 23.43 -4.91 -8.12
N ARG A 122 23.62 -4.84 -9.45
CA ARG A 122 22.52 -4.72 -10.43
C ARG A 122 21.50 -5.86 -10.35
N HIS A 123 21.90 -7.02 -9.81
CA HIS A 123 21.03 -8.20 -9.64
C HIS A 123 20.38 -8.27 -8.25
N ARG A 124 20.23 -7.14 -7.55
CA ARG A 124 19.58 -7.06 -6.23
C ARG A 124 20.25 -7.96 -5.18
N ARG A 125 21.58 -8.12 -5.26
CA ARG A 125 22.40 -8.76 -4.21
C ARG A 125 23.06 -7.71 -3.36
N LEU A 126 23.01 -7.88 -2.04
CA LEU A 126 23.68 -7.05 -1.07
C LEU A 126 25.00 -7.69 -0.66
N GLU A 127 26.07 -6.90 -0.71
CA GLU A 127 27.32 -7.17 0.01
C GLU A 127 27.22 -6.48 1.36
N MET A 128 27.40 -7.25 2.42
CA MET A 128 27.15 -6.83 3.79
C MET A 128 28.30 -7.24 4.71
N ARG A 129 28.43 -6.54 5.83
CA ARG A 129 29.36 -6.86 6.90
C ARG A 129 28.62 -7.01 8.23
N ASP A 130 28.91 -8.06 8.98
CA ASP A 130 28.38 -8.20 10.35
C ASP A 130 29.22 -7.41 11.38
N ALA A 131 28.79 -7.44 12.65
CA ALA A 131 29.48 -6.76 13.74
C ALA A 131 30.90 -7.31 14.02
N ASN A 132 31.20 -8.54 13.61
CA ASN A 132 32.50 -9.17 13.76
C ASN A 132 33.43 -8.89 12.56
N GLY A 133 32.95 -8.18 11.55
CA GLY A 133 33.69 -7.86 10.34
C GLY A 133 33.60 -8.92 9.24
N ASN A 134 32.83 -9.99 9.42
CA ASN A 134 32.66 -11.02 8.40
C ASN A 134 31.85 -10.47 7.23
N GLN A 135 32.24 -10.85 6.01
CA GLN A 135 31.50 -10.51 4.80
C GLN A 135 30.38 -11.52 4.53
N LEU A 136 29.22 -11.00 4.14
CA LEU A 136 28.05 -11.79 3.75
C LEU A 136 27.51 -11.27 2.42
N VAL A 137 27.05 -12.19 1.56
CA VAL A 137 26.36 -11.85 0.33
C VAL A 137 24.99 -12.51 0.32
N ALA A 138 23.93 -11.72 0.18
CA ALA A 138 22.57 -12.23 0.12
C ALA A 138 21.76 -11.55 -1.00
N SER A 139 20.82 -12.27 -1.59
CA SER A 139 19.82 -11.67 -2.47
C SER A 139 18.80 -10.91 -1.62
N LEU A 140 18.34 -9.74 -2.08
CA LEU A 140 17.20 -9.06 -1.48
C LEU A 140 15.96 -9.95 -1.42
N ASP A 141 15.81 -10.88 -2.37
CA ASP A 141 14.68 -11.79 -2.45
C ASP A 141 14.75 -12.92 -1.39
N SER A 142 15.94 -13.23 -0.87
CA SER A 142 16.13 -14.25 0.17
C SER A 142 16.12 -13.69 1.60
N LEU A 143 16.11 -12.37 1.75
CA LEU A 143 16.06 -11.72 3.07
C LEU A 143 14.61 -11.61 3.54
N ASP A 144 14.29 -12.35 4.60
CA ASP A 144 12.98 -12.30 5.27
C ASP A 144 12.80 -10.98 6.04
N PRO A 145 11.59 -10.69 6.58
CA PRO A 145 11.35 -9.47 7.33
C PRO A 145 12.31 -9.28 8.53
N SER A 146 12.74 -10.36 9.18
CA SER A 146 13.67 -10.30 10.32
C SER A 146 15.08 -9.87 9.89
N GLY A 147 15.61 -10.51 8.84
CA GLY A 147 16.89 -10.17 8.24
C GLY A 147 16.92 -8.74 7.70
N ARG A 148 15.81 -8.29 7.08
CA ARG A 148 15.68 -6.93 6.55
C ARG A 148 15.77 -5.84 7.60
N LYS A 149 15.17 -6.03 8.78
CA LYS A 149 15.27 -5.07 9.90
C LYS A 149 16.69 -4.93 10.43
N ARG A 150 17.57 -5.90 10.17
CA ARG A 150 18.96 -5.86 10.60
C ARG A 150 19.87 -5.09 9.63
N LEU A 151 19.35 -4.63 8.50
CA LEU A 151 20.14 -3.94 7.48
C LEU A 151 20.30 -2.46 7.79
N PHE A 152 21.54 -2.00 7.80
CA PHE A 152 21.91 -0.61 8.05
C PHE A 152 22.89 -0.13 6.98
N ARG A 153 22.95 1.19 6.79
CA ARG A 153 23.99 1.86 6.01
C ARG A 153 24.76 2.83 6.88
N ARG A 154 25.98 3.16 6.46
CA ARG A 154 26.76 4.25 7.07
C ARG A 154 26.44 5.57 6.36
N THR A 155 26.19 6.61 7.13
CA THR A 155 26.01 7.98 6.66
C THR A 155 27.00 8.90 7.38
N ALA A 156 27.11 10.16 6.93
CA ALA A 156 27.94 11.16 7.63
C ALA A 156 27.49 11.39 9.09
N ALA A 157 26.20 11.18 9.40
CA ALA A 157 25.63 11.35 10.74
C ALA A 157 25.68 10.06 11.61
N GLY A 158 26.26 8.98 11.08
CA GLY A 158 26.30 7.67 11.76
C GLY A 158 25.49 6.60 11.05
N LEU A 159 25.18 5.52 11.77
CA LEU A 159 24.41 4.40 11.22
C LEU A 159 22.95 4.78 10.98
N GLU A 160 22.36 4.22 9.94
CA GLU A 160 20.95 4.44 9.60
C GLU A 160 20.32 3.12 9.15
N PRO A 161 19.13 2.73 9.66
CA PRO A 161 18.43 1.54 9.19
C PRO A 161 18.00 1.68 7.73
N LEU A 162 17.95 0.57 6.99
CA LEU A 162 17.40 0.52 5.62
C LEU A 162 15.90 0.25 5.59
N ALA A 163 15.30 -0.12 6.73
CA ALA A 163 13.85 -0.19 6.86
C ALA A 163 13.22 1.20 6.66
N VAL A 164 12.13 1.25 5.90
CA VAL A 164 11.32 2.47 5.73
C VAL A 164 10.61 2.79 7.05
N TRP A 165 9.89 1.80 7.58
CA TRP A 165 9.01 1.95 8.74
C TRP A 165 9.75 1.82 10.05
N LEU A 166 9.79 2.89 10.85
CA LEU A 166 10.47 2.94 12.15
C LEU A 166 9.47 3.26 13.26
N ASN A 167 9.82 2.86 14.48
CA ASN A 167 9.22 3.37 15.70
C ASN A 167 9.78 4.76 16.03
N GLU A 168 9.17 5.45 16.99
CA GLU A 168 9.63 6.78 17.45
C GLU A 168 11.05 6.77 18.02
N ASP A 169 11.49 5.63 18.54
CA ASP A 169 12.84 5.39 19.08
C ASP A 169 13.91 5.22 17.99
N GLY A 170 13.48 5.13 16.72
CA GLY A 170 14.29 4.96 15.52
C GLY A 170 14.61 3.51 15.15
N LEU A 171 14.09 2.51 15.88
CA LEU A 171 14.26 1.11 15.54
C LEU A 171 13.22 0.68 14.47
N PRO A 172 13.56 -0.28 13.59
CA PRO A 172 12.60 -0.83 12.63
C PRO A 172 11.33 -1.35 13.30
N ARG A 173 10.18 -0.91 12.80
CA ARG A 173 8.87 -1.25 13.37
C ARG A 173 8.47 -2.68 12.98
N GLU A 174 7.95 -3.42 13.95
CA GLU A 174 7.36 -4.74 13.69
C GLU A 174 6.05 -4.62 12.93
N ALA A 175 5.81 -5.59 12.04
CA ALA A 175 4.57 -5.63 11.25
C ALA A 175 3.33 -5.62 12.13
N HIS A 176 3.27 -6.48 13.16
CA HIS A 176 2.11 -6.57 14.06
C HIS A 176 1.83 -5.23 14.79
N GLY A 177 2.86 -4.41 15.04
CA GLY A 177 2.71 -3.12 15.70
C GLY A 177 1.86 -2.11 14.90
N TRP A 178 1.60 -2.37 13.62
CA TRP A 178 0.67 -1.58 12.81
C TRP A 178 -0.81 -1.91 13.07
N GLN A 179 -1.13 -3.04 13.71
CA GLN A 179 -2.53 -3.37 14.06
C GLN A 179 -3.11 -2.34 15.04
N HIS A 180 -2.34 -1.95 16.05
CA HIS A 180 -2.73 -0.89 17.00
C HIS A 180 -3.06 0.45 16.36
N THR A 181 -2.54 0.72 15.16
CA THR A 181 -2.86 1.94 14.41
C THR A 181 -4.32 1.91 13.93
N PHE A 182 -4.79 0.73 13.50
CA PHE A 182 -6.20 0.52 13.16
C PHE A 182 -7.07 0.55 14.42
N ASP A 183 -6.67 -0.14 15.49
CA ASP A 183 -7.43 -0.17 16.75
C ASP A 183 -7.66 1.25 17.28
N THR A 184 -6.59 2.05 17.37
CA THR A 184 -6.67 3.45 17.83
C THR A 184 -7.57 4.30 16.93
N ALA A 185 -7.54 4.07 15.61
CA ALA A 185 -8.40 4.79 14.67
C ALA A 185 -9.87 4.37 14.82
N ASN A 186 -10.15 3.07 14.94
CA ASN A 186 -11.49 2.53 15.13
C ASN A 186 -12.09 3.01 16.46
N GLU A 187 -11.30 3.06 17.54
CA GLU A 187 -11.73 3.64 18.82
C GLU A 187 -12.10 5.12 18.70
N ARG A 188 -11.37 5.90 17.89
CA ARG A 188 -11.72 7.31 17.63
C ARG A 188 -13.04 7.42 16.85
N VAL A 189 -13.22 6.59 15.84
CA VAL A 189 -14.44 6.53 15.01
C VAL A 189 -15.65 6.08 15.85
N ALA A 190 -15.50 5.05 16.68
CA ALA A 190 -16.52 4.58 17.60
C ALA A 190 -16.92 5.65 18.63
N ARG A 191 -15.94 6.38 19.20
CA ARG A 191 -16.21 7.52 20.10
C ARG A 191 -16.94 8.68 19.42
N ALA A 192 -16.84 8.80 18.11
CA ALA A 192 -17.61 9.75 17.31
C ALA A 192 -19.03 9.24 16.98
N GLY A 193 -19.45 8.09 17.51
CA GLY A 193 -20.78 7.52 17.32
C GLY A 193 -20.91 6.57 16.12
N LEU A 194 -19.81 6.32 15.40
CA LEU A 194 -19.79 5.50 14.18
C LEU A 194 -19.38 4.05 14.49
N THR A 195 -20.08 3.40 15.42
CA THR A 195 -19.71 2.06 15.93
C THR A 195 -19.84 0.93 14.91
N SER A 196 -20.57 1.15 13.81
CA SER A 196 -20.65 0.20 12.69
C SER A 196 -19.43 0.25 11.76
N PHE A 197 -18.50 1.19 11.98
CA PHE A 197 -17.35 1.42 11.12
C PHE A 197 -16.06 0.95 11.77
N GLU A 198 -15.48 -0.09 11.19
CA GLU A 198 -14.14 -0.56 11.55
C GLU A 198 -13.30 -0.71 10.29
N ALA A 199 -12.02 -0.42 10.42
CA ALA A 199 -11.03 -0.66 9.39
C ALA A 199 -9.94 -1.57 9.93
N ASN A 200 -9.44 -2.46 9.08
CA ASN A 200 -8.23 -3.22 9.36
C ASN A 200 -7.40 -3.38 8.08
N ALA A 201 -6.18 -3.89 8.23
CA ALA A 201 -5.28 -4.03 7.08
C ALA A 201 -5.77 -5.01 6.02
N HIS A 202 -6.59 -6.00 6.37
CA HIS A 202 -7.22 -6.88 5.40
C HIS A 202 -8.25 -6.13 4.56
N MET A 203 -9.05 -5.27 5.19
CA MET A 203 -10.02 -4.41 4.50
C MET A 203 -9.33 -3.46 3.52
N MET A 204 -8.16 -2.90 3.85
CA MET A 204 -7.39 -2.07 2.89
C MET A 204 -7.07 -2.81 1.59
N ARG A 205 -6.66 -4.07 1.71
CA ARG A 205 -6.38 -4.93 0.55
C ARG A 205 -7.66 -5.29 -0.22
N HIS A 206 -8.78 -5.48 0.49
CA HIS A 206 -10.08 -5.72 -0.13
C HIS A 206 -10.56 -4.48 -0.90
N SER A 207 -10.52 -3.29 -0.29
CA SER A 207 -10.87 -2.03 -0.95
C SER A 207 -9.98 -1.74 -2.17
N PHE A 208 -8.69 -2.10 -2.12
CA PHE A 208 -7.81 -2.07 -3.30
C PHE A 208 -8.34 -2.95 -4.44
N ALA A 209 -8.72 -4.19 -4.11
CA ALA A 209 -9.23 -5.16 -5.08
C ALA A 209 -10.52 -4.67 -5.73
N LEU A 210 -11.45 -4.15 -4.92
CA LEU A 210 -12.72 -3.60 -5.39
C LEU A 210 -12.52 -2.41 -6.32
N ARG A 211 -11.69 -1.44 -5.92
CA ARG A 211 -11.39 -0.28 -6.77
C ARG A 211 -10.91 -0.72 -8.15
N TRP A 212 -9.97 -1.66 -8.20
CA TRP A 212 -9.40 -2.13 -9.46
C TRP A 212 -10.32 -3.06 -10.24
N TYR A 213 -11.21 -3.79 -9.57
CA TYR A 213 -12.28 -4.52 -10.24
C TYR A 213 -13.22 -3.56 -10.95
N SER A 214 -13.73 -2.53 -10.24
CA SER A 214 -14.59 -1.51 -10.81
C SER A 214 -13.92 -0.80 -12.00
N VAL A 215 -12.66 -0.39 -11.86
CA VAL A 215 -11.90 0.25 -12.95
C VAL A 215 -11.73 -0.72 -14.13
N GLY A 216 -11.30 -1.95 -13.87
CA GLY A 216 -11.04 -2.93 -14.92
C GLY A 216 -12.31 -3.28 -15.69
N ARG A 217 -13.46 -3.36 -15.01
CA ARG A 217 -14.75 -3.63 -15.62
C ARG A 217 -15.14 -2.55 -16.64
N LEU A 218 -14.97 -1.29 -16.26
CA LEU A 218 -15.26 -0.16 -17.15
C LEU A 218 -14.35 -0.08 -18.36
N LEU A 219 -13.07 -0.38 -18.16
CA LEU A 219 -12.12 -0.46 -19.26
C LEU A 219 -12.48 -1.60 -20.20
N TYR A 220 -12.82 -2.77 -19.64
CA TYR A 220 -13.20 -3.95 -20.42
C TYR A 220 -14.45 -3.69 -21.26
N GLU A 221 -15.51 -3.14 -20.67
CA GLU A 221 -16.76 -2.80 -21.37
C GLU A 221 -16.51 -1.83 -22.53
N ARG A 222 -15.72 -0.78 -22.32
CA ARG A 222 -15.35 0.14 -23.40
C ARG A 222 -14.54 -0.54 -24.51
N GLN A 223 -13.64 -1.45 -24.13
CA GLN A 223 -12.78 -2.17 -25.09
C GLN A 223 -13.56 -3.18 -25.93
N VAL A 224 -14.60 -3.81 -25.37
CA VAL A 224 -15.37 -4.84 -26.08
C VAL A 224 -16.71 -4.34 -26.62
N ALA A 225 -17.08 -3.07 -26.40
CA ALA A 225 -18.36 -2.49 -26.82
C ALA A 225 -18.63 -2.60 -28.32
N HIS A 226 -17.59 -2.69 -29.14
CA HIS A 226 -17.69 -2.80 -30.61
C HIS A 226 -17.59 -4.25 -31.11
N LEU A 227 -17.41 -5.22 -30.21
CA LEU A 227 -17.19 -6.62 -30.53
C LEU A 227 -18.46 -7.43 -30.38
N ASN A 228 -18.62 -8.47 -31.21
CA ASN A 228 -19.69 -9.44 -31.06
C ASN A 228 -19.35 -10.51 -30.00
N ALA A 229 -20.30 -11.38 -29.67
CA ALA A 229 -20.15 -12.35 -28.57
C ALA A 229 -19.01 -13.37 -28.77
N GLU A 230 -18.64 -13.69 -30.01
CA GLU A 230 -17.51 -14.58 -30.32
C GLU A 230 -16.18 -13.86 -30.16
N GLU A 231 -16.08 -12.65 -30.71
CA GLU A 231 -14.92 -11.77 -30.55
C GLU A 231 -14.67 -11.39 -29.07
N VAL A 232 -15.71 -11.20 -28.26
CA VAL A 232 -15.59 -10.98 -26.81
C VAL A 232 -15.00 -12.21 -26.11
N ARG A 233 -15.40 -13.42 -26.51
CA ARG A 233 -14.86 -14.68 -25.94
C ARG A 233 -13.39 -14.83 -26.31
N ASP A 234 -13.04 -14.57 -27.55
CA ASP A 234 -11.66 -14.65 -28.03
C ASP A 234 -10.78 -13.59 -27.38
N PHE A 235 -11.27 -12.35 -27.27
CA PHE A 235 -10.60 -11.28 -26.53
C PHE A 235 -10.37 -11.67 -25.07
N ARG A 236 -11.37 -12.26 -24.40
CA ARG A 236 -11.23 -12.77 -23.02
C ARG A 236 -10.20 -13.89 -22.92
N ALA A 237 -10.19 -14.83 -23.88
CA ALA A 237 -9.24 -15.93 -23.89
C ALA A 237 -7.80 -15.44 -24.09
N GLN A 238 -7.59 -14.42 -24.91
CA GLN A 238 -6.27 -13.90 -25.26
C GLN A 238 -5.71 -12.89 -24.23
N PHE A 239 -6.54 -11.98 -23.74
CA PHE A 239 -6.10 -10.86 -22.89
C PHE A 239 -6.56 -10.98 -21.42
N GLY A 240 -7.42 -11.95 -21.11
CA GLY A 240 -8.05 -12.11 -19.81
C GLY A 240 -9.27 -11.21 -19.63
N ASP A 241 -9.92 -11.34 -18.47
CA ASP A 241 -11.03 -10.48 -18.04
C ASP A 241 -10.58 -9.52 -16.92
N THR A 242 -11.54 -8.76 -16.40
CA THR A 242 -11.32 -7.88 -15.24
C THR A 242 -10.75 -8.64 -14.03
N TRP A 243 -11.11 -9.91 -13.86
CA TRP A 243 -10.58 -10.74 -12.78
C TRP A 243 -9.10 -11.06 -12.96
N TYR A 244 -8.68 -11.33 -14.19
CA TYR A 244 -7.28 -11.52 -14.52
C TYR A 244 -6.43 -10.29 -14.14
N LEU A 245 -6.95 -9.08 -14.38
CA LEU A 245 -6.31 -7.83 -13.95
C LEU A 245 -6.16 -7.77 -12.41
N VAL A 246 -7.26 -7.92 -11.66
CA VAL A 246 -7.24 -7.84 -10.18
C VAL A 246 -6.34 -8.92 -9.58
N LYS A 247 -6.38 -10.14 -10.12
CA LYS A 247 -5.51 -11.26 -9.72
C LYS A 247 -4.03 -10.90 -9.91
N THR A 248 -3.70 -10.31 -11.05
CA THR A 248 -2.35 -9.87 -11.40
C THR A 248 -1.86 -8.82 -10.42
N LEU A 249 -2.70 -7.81 -10.12
CA LEU A 249 -2.39 -6.75 -9.16
C LEU A 249 -2.20 -7.27 -7.73
N LEU A 250 -3.02 -8.24 -7.29
CA LEU A 250 -2.92 -8.84 -5.96
C LEU A 250 -1.81 -9.89 -5.85
N GLY A 251 -1.36 -10.46 -6.97
CA GLY A 251 -0.35 -11.51 -7.02
C GLY A 251 -0.81 -12.87 -6.54
N HIS A 252 -2.06 -13.25 -6.80
CA HIS A 252 -2.60 -14.55 -6.40
C HIS A 252 -2.19 -15.66 -7.38
N ALA A 253 -1.62 -16.74 -6.85
CA ALA A 253 -1.25 -17.92 -7.65
C ALA A 253 -2.44 -18.85 -7.97
N ASN A 254 -3.51 -18.85 -7.16
CA ASN A 254 -4.68 -19.72 -7.36
C ASN A 254 -6.00 -18.93 -7.30
N VAL A 255 -6.93 -19.27 -8.20
CA VAL A 255 -8.11 -18.46 -8.62
C VAL A 255 -9.30 -18.63 -7.68
N THR A 256 -9.45 -19.79 -7.03
CA THR A 256 -10.77 -20.19 -6.50
C THR A 256 -10.96 -19.87 -5.01
N THR A 257 -10.00 -20.18 -4.14
CA THR A 257 -10.28 -20.25 -2.68
C THR A 257 -10.29 -18.93 -1.92
N ARG A 258 -9.98 -17.80 -2.54
CA ARG A 258 -10.05 -16.47 -1.88
C ARG A 258 -11.01 -15.51 -2.56
N MET A 259 -11.49 -15.85 -3.75
CA MET A 259 -12.32 -14.96 -4.55
C MET A 259 -13.71 -14.81 -3.93
N ASP A 260 -14.28 -15.90 -3.38
CA ASP A 260 -15.57 -15.85 -2.66
C ASP A 260 -15.53 -14.92 -1.44
N ILE A 261 -14.42 -14.91 -0.69
CA ILE A 261 -14.26 -14.05 0.50
C ILE A 261 -14.13 -12.56 0.11
N TYR A 262 -13.53 -12.25 -1.04
CA TYR A 262 -13.33 -10.87 -1.48
C TYR A 262 -14.54 -10.30 -2.23
N LEU A 263 -15.52 -11.11 -2.63
CA LEU A 263 -16.44 -10.73 -3.71
C LEU A 263 -17.86 -11.24 -3.56
N GLU A 264 -18.17 -11.98 -2.49
CA GLU A 264 -19.56 -12.26 -2.09
C GLU A 264 -20.48 -11.02 -2.20
N PRO A 265 -20.05 -9.79 -1.85
CA PRO A 265 -20.91 -8.61 -1.96
C PRO A 265 -21.17 -8.09 -3.41
N PHE A 266 -20.53 -8.65 -4.44
CA PHE A 266 -20.32 -7.94 -5.72
C PHE A 266 -20.57 -8.80 -6.98
N ARG A 267 -21.27 -9.94 -6.84
CA ARG A 267 -21.50 -10.87 -7.95
C ARG A 267 -22.49 -10.39 -9.01
N ASP A 268 -23.35 -9.41 -8.72
CA ASP A 268 -24.35 -8.91 -9.67
C ASP A 268 -24.30 -7.39 -9.81
N LEU A 269 -23.76 -6.89 -10.92
CA LEU A 269 -23.79 -5.46 -11.26
C LEU A 269 -23.83 -5.24 -12.77
N ASP A 270 -24.47 -4.17 -13.24
CA ASP A 270 -24.66 -3.78 -14.65
C ASP A 270 -24.89 -2.23 -14.68
N VAL A 271 -23.92 -1.31 -14.84
CA VAL A 271 -23.09 -0.81 -15.97
C VAL A 271 -23.50 0.52 -16.63
N SER A 272 -24.73 1.02 -16.51
CA SER A 272 -25.10 2.18 -17.38
C SER A 272 -24.67 3.59 -16.91
N LEU A 273 -23.99 3.79 -15.77
CA LEU A 273 -23.75 5.13 -15.19
C LEU A 273 -22.28 5.49 -14.85
N LEU A 274 -21.35 4.56 -15.02
CA LEU A 274 -19.93 4.78 -14.70
C LEU A 274 -19.10 5.38 -15.85
N ILE A 275 -19.73 5.50 -17.02
CA ILE A 275 -19.09 5.86 -18.28
C ILE A 275 -18.63 7.33 -18.30
N GLU A 276 -18.95 8.16 -17.31
CA GLU A 276 -18.56 9.58 -17.34
C GLU A 276 -17.29 9.96 -16.54
N HIS A 277 -16.72 9.08 -15.70
CA HIS A 277 -15.97 9.61 -14.55
C HIS A 277 -14.65 8.90 -14.17
N ALA A 278 -13.88 8.51 -15.19
CA ALA A 278 -12.60 7.84 -15.03
C ALA A 278 -11.46 8.68 -14.37
N HIS A 279 -11.70 9.92 -13.91
CA HIS A 279 -10.72 10.68 -13.13
C HIS A 279 -11.37 11.43 -11.96
N GLY A 280 -10.86 11.19 -10.75
CA GLY A 280 -10.98 12.05 -9.55
C GLY A 280 -12.39 12.31 -9.02
N VAL A 281 -12.62 12.13 -7.72
CA VAL A 281 -13.92 12.40 -7.03
C VAL A 281 -15.07 11.45 -7.39
N ALA A 282 -15.17 11.03 -8.64
CA ALA A 282 -16.40 10.42 -9.11
C ALA A 282 -16.40 8.89 -9.13
N LEU A 283 -15.23 8.25 -9.12
CA LEU A 283 -15.17 6.82 -8.78
C LEU A 283 -15.56 6.60 -7.30
N SER A 284 -15.15 7.49 -6.39
CA SER A 284 -15.56 7.43 -4.98
C SER A 284 -17.04 7.73 -4.80
N ALA A 285 -17.58 8.75 -5.46
CA ALA A 285 -19.01 9.07 -5.40
C ALA A 285 -19.85 7.95 -6.02
N LEU A 286 -19.39 7.35 -7.12
CA LEU A 286 -20.11 6.25 -7.71
C LEU A 286 -20.04 4.98 -6.85
N MET A 287 -18.87 4.61 -6.34
CA MET A 287 -18.77 3.49 -5.39
C MET A 287 -19.70 3.71 -4.19
N ALA A 288 -19.79 4.93 -3.66
CA ALA A 288 -20.73 5.26 -2.60
C ALA A 288 -22.20 5.08 -3.04
N SER A 289 -22.60 5.56 -4.22
CA SER A 289 -23.97 5.42 -4.73
C SER A 289 -24.39 3.98 -5.01
N MET A 290 -23.47 3.18 -5.56
CA MET A 290 -23.70 1.82 -6.02
C MET A 290 -23.82 0.82 -4.88
N PHE A 291 -23.20 1.15 -3.74
CA PHE A 291 -23.09 0.26 -2.58
C PHE A 291 -23.72 0.85 -1.32
N ALA A 292 -24.43 1.98 -1.42
CA ALA A 292 -25.04 2.66 -0.28
C ALA A 292 -25.94 1.74 0.57
N ALA A 293 -26.57 0.74 -0.04
CA ALA A 293 -27.49 -0.20 0.59
C ALA A 293 -26.91 -1.61 0.81
N HIS A 294 -25.63 -1.87 0.48
CA HIS A 294 -25.08 -3.22 0.58
C HIS A 294 -24.64 -3.53 2.02
N PRO A 295 -25.13 -4.61 2.66
CA PRO A 295 -24.91 -4.87 4.10
C PRO A 295 -23.45 -5.10 4.50
N GLN A 296 -22.59 -5.41 3.53
CA GLN A 296 -21.15 -5.63 3.71
C GLN A 296 -20.27 -4.46 3.23
N VAL A 297 -20.86 -3.35 2.76
CA VAL A 297 -20.11 -2.16 2.32
C VAL A 297 -20.46 -0.98 3.20
N LEU A 298 -19.45 -0.45 3.89
CA LEU A 298 -19.58 0.71 4.74
C LEU A 298 -19.52 1.99 3.88
N SER A 299 -20.64 2.71 3.80
CA SER A 299 -20.80 4.00 3.09
C SER A 299 -20.65 5.19 4.05
N ASP A 300 -20.46 6.41 3.55
CA ASP A 300 -20.28 7.60 4.43
C ASP A 300 -21.49 7.81 5.35
N PRO A 301 -21.34 7.68 6.69
CA PRO A 301 -22.45 7.80 7.63
C PRO A 301 -22.92 9.26 7.85
N LEU A 302 -22.14 10.24 7.36
CA LEU A 302 -22.48 11.66 7.44
C LEU A 302 -23.13 12.18 6.15
N ALA A 303 -23.07 11.39 5.07
CA ALA A 303 -23.86 11.64 3.88
C ALA A 303 -25.31 11.21 4.18
N GLY A 304 -26.15 12.16 4.58
CA GLY A 304 -27.55 11.89 4.90
C GLY A 304 -28.25 11.07 3.79
N HIS A 305 -29.15 10.17 4.19
CA HIS A 305 -29.93 9.37 3.25
C HIS A 305 -30.63 10.29 2.23
N PRO A 306 -30.45 10.06 0.92
CA PRO A 306 -31.25 10.78 -0.07
C PRO A 306 -32.73 10.44 0.17
N SER A 307 -33.53 11.49 0.33
CA SER A 307 -35.00 11.40 0.46
C SER A 307 -35.64 10.97 -0.86
#